data_AF-A0A239ZCF5-F1
#
_entry.id   AF-A0A239ZCF5-F1
#
_cell.length_a   1.000
_cell.length_b   1.000
_cell.length_c   1.000
_cell.angle_alpha   90.00
_cell.angle_beta   90.00
_cell.angle_gamma   90.00
#
_symmetry.space_group_name_H-M   'P 1'
#
loop_
_entity.id
_entity.type
_entity.pdbx_description
1 polymer ?
#
loop_
_entity_poly.entity_id
_entity_poly.type
_entity_poly.pdbx_seq_one_letter_code
_entity_poly.pdbx_strand_id
1 'polypeptide(L)'
;MYVKSYMVISPIIWIIAALCVAGYLFENKKGYKIYYLNIYMAINMIFANSIVLNAGMLYFIGMNYENQDVFNYWLYNLFILFMSMVGLVLFGRNAWESEVTRLTKFLRNLGIVIIIGTLLALAIIWIVAPTIGDESRAFFIELMFLALTNLLNIRAFFHYQLAKDEINGVGKIDSESN
;
A
#
# COMPACT_ATOMS: atom_id res chain seq x y z
N MET A 1 23.64 1.08 -12.59
CA MET A 1 23.20 2.40 -13.10
C MET A 1 21.68 2.58 -12.93
N TYR A 2 20.87 1.61 -13.39
CA TYR A 2 19.41 1.59 -13.26
C TYR A 2 18.84 1.77 -11.84
N VAL A 3 19.41 1.10 -10.83
CA VAL A 3 18.98 1.21 -9.42
C VAL A 3 19.05 2.65 -8.90
N LYS A 4 20.14 3.36 -9.21
CA LYS A 4 20.37 4.74 -8.76
C LYS A 4 19.41 5.70 -9.44
N SER A 5 19.19 5.53 -10.75
CA SER A 5 18.19 6.29 -11.51
C SER A 5 16.78 6.05 -10.96
N TYR A 6 16.44 4.81 -10.64
CA TYR A 6 15.13 4.45 -10.11
C TYR A 6 14.88 5.02 -8.71
N MET A 7 15.87 4.93 -7.80
CA MET A 7 15.79 5.51 -6.45
C MET A 7 15.63 7.04 -6.45
N VAL A 8 16.03 7.73 -7.52
CA VAL A 8 15.85 9.18 -7.67
C VAL A 8 14.54 9.51 -8.39
N ILE A 9 14.20 8.75 -9.44
CA ILE A 9 12.99 8.99 -10.25
C ILE A 9 11.72 8.62 -9.50
N SER A 10 11.71 7.53 -8.73
CA SER A 10 10.52 7.07 -8.01
C SER A 10 10.02 8.08 -6.96
N PRO A 11 10.87 8.69 -6.11
CA PRO A 11 10.45 9.76 -5.20
C PRO A 11 9.99 11.03 -5.92
N ILE A 12 10.59 11.36 -7.07
CA ILE A 12 10.18 12.53 -7.87
C ILE A 12 8.78 12.31 -8.44
N ILE A 13 8.51 11.12 -9.01
CA ILE A 13 7.17 10.74 -9.47
C ILE A 13 6.19 10.74 -8.29
N TRP A 14 6.61 10.30 -7.10
CA TRP A 14 5.80 10.31 -5.89
C TRP A 14 5.41 11.74 -5.47
N ILE A 15 6.37 12.66 -5.46
CA ILE A 15 6.13 14.08 -5.16
C ILE A 15 5.20 14.68 -6.22
N ILE A 16 5.41 14.41 -7.51
CA ILE A 16 4.58 14.93 -8.59
C ILE A 16 3.15 14.39 -8.48
N ALA A 17 2.95 13.09 -8.27
CA ALA A 17 1.63 12.50 -8.11
C ALA A 17 0.90 13.02 -6.86
N ALA A 18 1.62 13.13 -5.74
CA ALA A 18 1.10 13.70 -4.51
C ALA A 18 0.73 15.19 -4.69
N LEU A 19 1.55 15.97 -5.39
CA LEU A 19 1.29 17.37 -5.71
C LEU A 19 0.16 17.55 -6.73
N CYS A 20 0.01 16.65 -7.70
CA CYS A 20 -1.10 16.70 -8.66
C CYS A 20 -2.44 16.46 -7.95
N VAL A 21 -2.50 15.49 -7.03
CA VAL A 21 -3.70 15.27 -6.24
C VAL A 21 -3.88 16.38 -5.20
N ALA A 22 -2.81 16.80 -4.51
CA ALA A 22 -2.87 17.88 -3.51
C ALA A 22 -3.26 19.22 -4.14
N GLY A 23 -2.69 19.61 -5.27
CA GLY A 23 -3.05 20.81 -6.03
C GLY A 23 -4.50 20.77 -6.47
N TYR A 24 -4.97 19.63 -6.96
CA TYR A 24 -6.39 19.43 -7.24
C TYR A 24 -7.25 19.52 -5.96
N LEU A 25 -6.75 19.04 -4.80
CA LEU A 25 -7.33 19.13 -3.43
C LEU A 25 -7.48 20.56 -2.93
N PHE A 26 -6.48 21.40 -3.17
CA PHE A 26 -6.41 22.74 -2.58
C PHE A 26 -7.04 23.83 -3.45
N GLU A 27 -7.11 23.67 -4.78
CA GLU A 27 -7.66 24.71 -5.67
C GLU A 27 -9.19 24.68 -5.80
N ASN A 28 -9.87 23.58 -5.46
CA ASN A 28 -11.30 23.40 -5.74
C ASN A 28 -12.16 23.06 -4.51
N LYS A 29 -12.13 23.94 -3.49
CA LYS A 29 -12.91 23.78 -2.24
C LYS A 29 -14.44 23.65 -2.42
N LYS A 30 -15.01 23.95 -3.60
CA LYS A 30 -16.46 23.94 -3.87
C LYS A 30 -16.97 22.81 -4.78
N GLY A 31 -16.17 21.78 -5.06
CA GLY A 31 -16.58 20.74 -6.01
C GLY A 31 -15.86 19.41 -5.84
N TYR A 32 -15.44 19.08 -4.63
CA TYR A 32 -14.60 17.92 -4.39
C TYR A 32 -15.33 16.60 -4.64
N LYS A 33 -14.88 15.83 -5.64
CA LYS A 33 -15.44 14.51 -5.93
C LYS A 33 -14.64 13.43 -5.20
N ILE A 34 -15.36 12.57 -4.48
CA ILE A 34 -14.83 11.35 -3.82
C ILE A 34 -13.97 10.51 -4.78
N TYR A 35 -14.26 10.58 -6.08
CA TYR A 35 -13.47 9.94 -7.14
C TYR A 35 -11.97 10.27 -7.09
N TYR A 36 -11.58 11.54 -6.93
CA TYR A 36 -10.18 11.95 -6.90
C TYR A 36 -9.47 11.48 -5.64
N LEU A 37 -10.19 11.49 -4.53
CA LEU A 37 -9.71 10.97 -3.25
C LEU A 37 -9.48 9.45 -3.32
N ASN A 38 -10.34 8.71 -4.04
CA ASN A 38 -10.13 7.28 -4.32
C ASN A 38 -8.90 7.04 -5.20
N ILE A 39 -8.69 7.83 -6.26
CA ILE A 39 -7.51 7.73 -7.12
C ILE A 39 -6.24 7.95 -6.30
N TYR A 40 -6.22 8.98 -5.46
CA TYR A 40 -5.08 9.26 -4.58
C TYR A 40 -4.70 8.05 -3.73
N MET A 41 -5.69 7.43 -3.07
CA MET A 41 -5.44 6.26 -2.24
C MET A 41 -4.94 5.07 -3.04
N ALA A 42 -5.49 4.83 -4.24
CA ALA A 42 -5.02 3.76 -5.11
C ALA A 42 -3.56 3.98 -5.54
N ILE A 43 -3.22 5.20 -5.98
CA ILE A 43 -1.84 5.59 -6.34
C ILE A 43 -0.93 5.42 -5.12
N ASN A 44 -1.28 5.97 -3.97
CA ASN A 44 -0.47 5.89 -2.76
C ASN A 44 -0.18 4.43 -2.35
N MET A 45 -1.18 3.54 -2.45
CA MET A 45 -1.01 2.12 -2.18
C MET A 45 -0.09 1.42 -3.18
N ILE A 46 -0.27 1.66 -4.50
CA ILE A 46 0.56 1.07 -5.55
C ILE A 46 2.03 1.49 -5.37
N PHE A 47 2.26 2.77 -5.12
CA PHE A 47 3.60 3.30 -4.92
C PHE A 47 4.25 2.79 -3.63
N ALA A 48 3.51 2.74 -2.52
CA ALA A 48 4.02 2.21 -1.26
C ALA A 48 4.50 0.76 -1.40
N ASN A 49 3.72 -0.10 -2.06
CA ASN A 49 4.11 -1.49 -2.30
C ASN A 49 5.21 -1.62 -3.35
N SER A 50 5.30 -0.68 -4.29
CA SER A 50 6.43 -0.62 -5.22
C SER A 50 7.74 -0.40 -4.46
N ILE A 51 7.76 0.43 -3.41
CA ILE A 51 8.97 0.61 -2.56
C ILE A 51 9.38 -0.72 -1.93
N VAL A 52 8.42 -1.48 -1.40
CA VAL A 52 8.66 -2.82 -0.82
C VAL A 52 9.23 -3.77 -1.88
N LEU A 53 8.54 -3.87 -3.02
CA LEU A 53 8.96 -4.71 -4.15
C LEU A 53 10.38 -4.34 -4.63
N ASN A 54 10.74 -3.06 -4.66
CA ASN A 54 12.07 -2.63 -5.07
C ASN A 54 13.17 -3.00 -4.06
N ALA A 55 12.85 -3.00 -2.77
CA ALA A 55 13.77 -3.46 -1.75
C ALA A 55 14.13 -4.94 -1.96
N GLY A 56 13.18 -5.78 -2.42
CA GLY A 56 13.41 -7.17 -2.80
C GLY A 56 14.00 -7.36 -4.22
N MET A 57 13.58 -6.56 -5.21
CA MET A 57 13.96 -6.68 -6.64
C MET A 57 15.44 -6.38 -6.93
N LEU A 58 16.13 -5.65 -6.05
CA LEU A 58 17.58 -5.43 -6.16
C LEU A 58 18.36 -6.74 -6.28
N TYR A 59 17.79 -7.82 -5.78
CA TYR A 59 18.37 -9.15 -5.79
C TYR A 59 17.99 -9.94 -7.06
N PHE A 60 16.73 -9.90 -7.49
CA PHE A 60 16.23 -10.76 -8.58
C PHE A 60 16.71 -10.39 -9.99
N ILE A 61 17.01 -9.11 -10.25
CA ILE A 61 17.48 -8.65 -11.57
C ILE A 61 18.93 -9.11 -11.85
N GLY A 62 19.67 -9.56 -10.82
CA GLY A 62 21.07 -9.95 -10.91
C GLY A 62 21.32 -11.47 -11.03
N MET A 63 20.31 -12.32 -10.89
CA MET A 63 20.50 -13.78 -10.87
C MET A 63 20.20 -14.43 -12.22
N ASN A 64 21.06 -15.37 -12.61
CA ASN A 64 20.78 -16.31 -13.68
C ASN A 64 19.53 -17.13 -13.30
N TYR A 65 18.51 -17.11 -14.16
CA TYR A 65 17.23 -17.82 -14.05
C TYR A 65 17.36 -19.37 -14.04
N GLU A 66 18.56 -19.91 -13.83
CA GLU A 66 18.85 -21.35 -13.88
C GLU A 66 18.31 -22.10 -12.65
N ASN A 67 18.00 -21.42 -11.54
CA ASN A 67 17.37 -22.02 -10.35
C ASN A 67 15.86 -21.69 -10.28
N GLN A 68 15.01 -22.70 -10.51
CA GLN A 68 13.54 -22.57 -10.45
C GLN A 68 13.03 -22.08 -9.08
N ASP A 69 13.73 -22.40 -7.99
CA ASP A 69 13.33 -22.01 -6.64
C ASP A 69 13.34 -20.49 -6.43
N VAL A 70 14.32 -19.80 -7.03
CA VAL A 70 14.43 -18.33 -6.99
C VAL A 70 13.22 -17.67 -7.63
N PHE A 71 12.79 -18.16 -8.80
CA PHE A 71 11.62 -17.64 -9.48
C PHE A 71 10.33 -17.88 -8.67
N ASN A 72 10.21 -19.04 -8.01
CA ASN A 72 9.08 -19.34 -7.15
C ASN A 72 9.00 -18.38 -5.94
N TYR A 73 10.13 -18.10 -5.27
CA TYR A 73 10.16 -17.13 -4.18
C TYR A 73 9.77 -15.72 -4.63
N TRP A 74 10.15 -15.33 -5.85
CA TRP A 74 9.71 -14.06 -6.44
C TRP A 74 8.19 -14.00 -6.64
N LEU A 75 7.59 -15.07 -7.17
CA LEU A 75 6.13 -15.15 -7.33
C LEU A 75 5.40 -15.12 -5.98
N TYR A 76 5.93 -15.84 -4.98
CA TYR A 76 5.35 -15.80 -3.63
C TYR A 76 5.41 -14.40 -3.02
N ASN A 77 6.51 -13.69 -3.24
CA ASN A 77 6.64 -12.32 -2.78
C ASN A 77 5.62 -11.38 -3.45
N LEU A 78 5.47 -11.45 -4.77
CA LEU A 78 4.43 -10.68 -5.47
C LEU A 78 3.02 -10.97 -4.92
N PHE A 79 2.72 -12.24 -4.66
CA PHE A 79 1.45 -12.64 -4.09
C PHE A 79 1.27 -12.09 -2.66
N ILE A 80 2.30 -12.11 -1.83
CA ILE A 80 2.29 -11.54 -0.48
C ILE A 80 2.00 -10.04 -0.52
N LEU A 81 2.67 -9.28 -1.39
CA LEU A 81 2.46 -7.84 -1.54
C LEU A 81 1.03 -7.53 -2.02
N PHE A 82 0.55 -8.28 -3.01
CA PHE A 82 -0.84 -8.16 -3.47
C PHE A 82 -1.84 -8.44 -2.33
N MET A 83 -1.64 -9.52 -1.58
CA MET A 83 -2.49 -9.84 -0.43
C MET A 83 -2.40 -8.76 0.66
N SER A 84 -1.24 -8.14 0.85
CA SER A 84 -1.07 -7.05 1.80
C SER A 84 -1.90 -5.82 1.39
N MET A 85 -1.92 -5.47 0.10
CA MET A 85 -2.83 -4.45 -0.42
C MET A 85 -4.29 -4.79 -0.17
N VAL A 86 -4.72 -6.03 -0.43
CA VAL A 86 -6.10 -6.47 -0.18
C VAL A 86 -6.45 -6.33 1.30
N GLY A 87 -5.56 -6.78 2.19
CA GLY A 87 -5.72 -6.64 3.63
C GLY A 87 -5.86 -5.18 4.07
N LEU A 88 -5.02 -4.28 3.52
CA LEU A 88 -5.09 -2.85 3.77
C LEU A 88 -6.39 -2.21 3.28
N VAL A 89 -6.91 -2.58 2.11
CA VAL A 89 -8.20 -2.06 1.62
C VAL A 89 -9.34 -2.52 2.51
N LEU A 90 -9.38 -3.82 2.86
CA LEU A 90 -10.40 -4.40 3.72
C LEU A 90 -10.38 -3.76 5.11
N PHE A 91 -9.21 -3.61 5.71
CA PHE A 91 -9.07 -2.93 6.99
C PHE A 91 -9.39 -1.45 6.87
N GLY A 92 -8.69 -0.72 6.01
CA GLY A 92 -8.69 0.74 5.95
C GLY A 92 -10.04 1.35 5.57
N ARG A 93 -10.84 0.67 4.73
CA ARG A 93 -12.20 1.14 4.41
C ARG A 93 -13.21 0.91 5.52
N ASN A 94 -13.03 -0.14 6.34
CA ASN A 94 -14.01 -0.57 7.34
C ASN A 94 -13.60 -0.20 8.78
N ALA A 95 -12.35 0.20 9.02
CA ALA A 95 -11.84 0.52 10.36
C ALA A 95 -12.47 1.79 10.94
N TRP A 96 -12.82 2.73 10.07
CA TRP A 96 -13.15 4.11 10.43
C TRP A 96 -14.57 4.51 10.04
N GLU A 97 -15.41 3.55 9.65
CA GLU A 97 -16.83 3.83 9.39
C GLU A 97 -17.54 4.22 10.69
N SER A 98 -18.41 5.23 10.61
CA SER A 98 -19.22 5.72 11.73
C SER A 98 -20.24 4.69 12.21
N GLU A 99 -20.81 3.90 11.29
CA GLU A 99 -21.78 2.85 11.57
C GLU A 99 -21.13 1.46 11.48
N VAL A 100 -20.86 0.85 12.64
CA VAL A 100 -20.24 -0.48 12.70
C VAL A 100 -21.32 -1.56 12.54
N THR A 101 -21.44 -2.11 11.34
CA THR A 101 -22.27 -3.29 11.07
C THR A 101 -21.51 -4.59 11.33
N ARG A 102 -22.24 -5.72 11.38
CA ARG A 102 -21.61 -7.04 11.51
C ARG A 102 -20.66 -7.34 10.35
N LEU A 103 -21.02 -6.92 9.13
CA LEU A 103 -20.21 -7.11 7.94
C LEU A 103 -18.93 -6.27 7.99
N THR A 104 -19.04 -4.99 8.36
CA THR A 104 -17.89 -4.08 8.37
C THR A 104 -16.90 -4.47 9.47
N LYS A 105 -17.39 -4.91 10.64
CA LYS A 105 -16.58 -5.53 11.69
C LYS A 105 -15.85 -6.79 11.21
N PHE A 106 -16.53 -7.67 10.45
CA PHE A 106 -15.93 -8.88 9.90
C PHE A 106 -14.83 -8.53 8.88
N LEU A 107 -15.11 -7.67 7.90
CA LEU A 107 -14.15 -7.25 6.87
C LEU A 107 -12.92 -6.56 7.48
N ARG A 108 -13.11 -5.72 8.50
CA ARG A 108 -12.02 -5.10 9.26
C ARG A 108 -11.11 -6.16 9.89
N ASN A 109 -11.69 -7.11 10.60
CA ASN A 109 -10.93 -8.17 11.28
C ASN A 109 -10.23 -9.08 10.27
N LEU A 110 -10.89 -9.42 9.17
CA LEU A 110 -10.28 -10.17 8.06
C LEU A 110 -9.07 -9.42 7.48
N GLY A 111 -9.19 -8.11 7.28
CA GLY A 111 -8.09 -7.27 6.83
C GLY A 111 -6.88 -7.32 7.77
N ILE A 112 -7.11 -7.25 9.10
CA ILE A 112 -6.05 -7.40 10.11
C ILE A 112 -5.35 -8.75 9.98
N VAL A 113 -6.12 -9.84 9.88
CA VAL A 113 -5.59 -11.20 9.75
C VAL A 113 -4.74 -11.33 8.48
N ILE A 114 -5.19 -10.76 7.35
CA ILE A 114 -4.43 -10.77 6.10
C ILE A 114 -3.13 -9.96 6.24
N ILE A 115 -3.17 -8.74 6.80
CA ILE A 115 -1.97 -7.91 7.00
C ILE A 115 -0.93 -8.66 7.85
N ILE A 116 -1.34 -9.20 9.00
CA ILE A 116 -0.45 -9.97 9.87
C ILE A 116 0.06 -11.22 9.14
N GLY A 117 -0.83 -11.93 8.44
CA GLY A 117 -0.48 -13.11 7.64
C GLY A 117 0.56 -12.82 6.56
N THR A 118 0.50 -11.66 5.92
CA THR A 118 1.48 -11.26 4.89
C THR A 118 2.85 -10.96 5.48
N LEU A 119 2.91 -10.33 6.66
CA LEU A 119 4.17 -10.13 7.39
C LEU A 119 4.77 -11.47 7.83
N LEU A 120 3.95 -12.38 8.36
CA LEU A 120 4.40 -13.72 8.76
C LEU A 120 4.86 -14.55 7.57
N ALA A 121 4.14 -14.51 6.44
CA ALA A 121 4.52 -15.22 5.23
C ALA A 121 5.87 -14.75 4.69
N LEU A 122 6.11 -13.43 4.68
CA LEU A 122 7.38 -12.87 4.25
C LEU A 122 8.51 -13.21 5.24
N ALA A 123 8.23 -13.23 6.54
CA ALA A 123 9.17 -13.70 7.56
C ALA A 123 9.52 -15.19 7.39
N ILE A 124 8.57 -16.03 6.96
CA ILE A 124 8.84 -17.44 6.64
C ILE A 124 9.74 -17.55 5.40
N ILE A 125 9.45 -16.80 4.34
CA ILE A 125 10.33 -16.77 3.15
C ILE A 125 11.74 -16.32 3.55
N TRP A 126 11.85 -15.29 4.38
CA TRP A 126 13.14 -14.83 4.91
C TRP A 126 13.95 -15.94 5.61
N ILE A 127 13.28 -16.84 6.34
CA ILE A 127 13.92 -17.96 7.06
C ILE A 127 14.25 -19.13 6.12
N VAL A 128 13.35 -19.46 5.17
CA VAL A 128 13.41 -20.69 4.38
C VAL A 128 14.12 -20.53 3.03
N ALA A 129 14.10 -19.33 2.45
CA ALA A 129 14.71 -19.07 1.15
C ALA A 129 16.26 -19.10 1.08
N PRO A 130 17.07 -18.92 2.15
CA PRO A 130 18.49 -18.67 1.93
C PRO A 130 19.24 -19.93 1.47
N THR A 131 19.78 -19.85 0.25
CA THR A 131 20.87 -20.71 -0.23
C THR A 131 22.23 -19.99 -0.21
N ILE A 132 22.24 -18.64 -0.21
CA ILE A 132 23.44 -17.78 -0.12
C ILE A 132 23.10 -16.51 0.71
N GLY A 133 24.06 -15.99 1.50
CA GLY A 133 23.83 -14.99 2.56
C GLY A 133 23.24 -13.62 2.17
N ASP A 134 23.30 -13.20 0.91
CA ASP A 134 22.73 -11.89 0.47
C ASP A 134 21.18 -11.94 0.32
N GLU A 135 20.60 -13.12 0.13
CA GLU A 135 19.15 -13.37 -0.01
C GLU A 135 18.38 -13.04 1.26
N SER A 136 18.89 -13.57 2.38
CA SER A 136 18.29 -13.39 3.69
C SER A 136 18.24 -11.90 4.06
N ARG A 137 19.28 -11.14 3.71
CA ARG A 137 19.31 -9.70 3.97
C ARG A 137 18.26 -8.94 3.16
N ALA A 138 18.05 -9.32 1.89
CA ALA A 138 17.05 -8.69 1.02
C ALA A 138 15.62 -8.90 1.56
N PHE A 139 15.23 -10.14 1.85
CA PHE A 139 13.90 -10.44 2.39
C PHE A 139 13.66 -9.83 3.78
N PHE A 140 14.69 -9.73 4.62
CA PHE A 140 14.59 -9.05 5.90
C PHE A 140 14.31 -7.54 5.73
N ILE A 141 15.05 -6.89 4.83
CA ILE A 141 14.83 -5.47 4.51
C ILE A 141 13.41 -5.30 3.95
N GLU A 142 12.99 -6.17 3.04
CA GLU A 142 11.64 -6.15 2.48
C GLU A 142 10.55 -6.29 3.56
N LEU A 143 10.73 -7.19 4.53
CA LEU A 143 9.84 -7.33 5.69
C LEU A 143 9.73 -6.03 6.49
N MET A 144 10.85 -5.35 6.75
CA MET A 144 10.84 -4.06 7.45
C MET A 144 10.09 -2.99 6.65
N PHE A 145 10.34 -2.90 5.33
CA PHE A 145 9.64 -1.96 4.45
C PHE A 145 8.15 -2.28 4.36
N LEU A 146 7.74 -3.56 4.31
CA LEU A 146 6.34 -3.96 4.31
C LEU A 146 5.63 -3.52 5.60
N ALA A 147 6.25 -3.72 6.76
CA ALA A 147 5.69 -3.28 8.03
C ALA A 147 5.51 -1.75 8.10
N LEU A 148 6.54 -0.99 7.70
CA LEU A 148 6.50 0.47 7.70
C LEU A 148 5.49 1.04 6.71
N THR A 149 5.44 0.49 5.49
CA THR A 149 4.48 0.92 4.46
C THR A 149 3.04 0.57 4.86
N ASN A 150 2.82 -0.55 5.54
CA ASN A 150 1.51 -0.88 6.11
C ASN A 150 1.06 0.17 7.14
N LEU A 151 1.95 0.58 8.06
CA LEU A 151 1.65 1.63 9.04
C LEU A 151 1.34 2.98 8.38
N LEU A 152 2.13 3.38 7.38
CA LEU A 152 1.90 4.60 6.62
C LEU A 152 0.57 4.57 5.86
N ASN A 153 0.22 3.44 5.25
CA ASN A 153 -1.06 3.27 4.56
C ASN A 153 -2.24 3.28 5.53
N ILE A 154 -2.14 2.66 6.70
CA ILE A 154 -3.17 2.73 7.75
C ILE A 154 -3.45 4.18 8.14
N ARG A 155 -2.39 4.98 8.33
CA ARG A 155 -2.52 6.42 8.57
C ARG A 155 -3.16 7.15 7.38
N ALA A 156 -2.77 6.82 6.15
CA ALA A 156 -3.38 7.41 4.96
C ALA A 156 -4.89 7.10 4.86
N PHE A 157 -5.30 5.87 5.20
CA PHE A 157 -6.71 5.48 5.27
C PHE A 157 -7.51 6.24 6.34
N PHE A 158 -6.89 6.53 7.49
CA PHE A 158 -7.50 7.38 8.50
C PHE A 158 -7.77 8.79 7.97
N HIS A 159 -6.77 9.43 7.35
CA HIS A 159 -6.96 10.76 6.76
C HIS A 159 -7.90 10.76 5.55
N TYR A 160 -7.90 9.70 4.75
CA TYR A 160 -8.86 9.48 3.67
C TYR A 160 -10.30 9.48 4.19
N GLN A 161 -10.56 8.77 5.29
CA GLN A 161 -11.90 8.71 5.85
C GLN A 161 -12.36 10.08 6.37
N LEU A 162 -11.49 10.80 7.09
CA LEU A 162 -11.79 12.17 7.53
C LEU A 162 -12.15 13.10 6.37
N ALA A 163 -11.36 13.07 5.29
CA ALA A 163 -11.62 13.87 4.10
C ALA A 163 -12.92 13.46 3.39
N LYS A 164 -13.20 12.16 3.31
CA LYS A 164 -14.45 11.63 2.73
C LYS A 164 -15.66 12.09 3.52
N ASP A 165 -15.60 12.07 4.85
CA ASP A 165 -16.70 12.49 5.71
C ASP A 165 -16.94 14.01 5.63
N GLU A 166 -15.88 14.82 5.53
CA GLU A 166 -15.99 16.26 5.27
C GLU A 166 -16.67 16.56 3.93
N ILE A 167 -16.23 15.90 2.85
CA ILE A 167 -16.83 16.05 1.51
C ILE A 167 -18.31 15.66 1.51
N ASN A 168 -18.67 14.56 2.16
CA ASN A 168 -20.06 14.12 2.28
C ASN A 168 -20.91 15.06 3.15
N GLY A 169 -20.31 15.68 4.18
CA GLY A 169 -20.95 16.68 5.01
C GLY A 169 -21.28 17.95 4.24
N VAL A 170 -20.38 18.43 3.38
CA VAL A 170 -20.61 19.60 2.50
C VAL A 170 -21.78 19.33 1.54
N GLY A 171 -21.87 18.14 0.95
CA GLY A 171 -22.96 17.79 0.04
C GLY A 171 -24.36 17.73 0.69
N LYS A 172 -24.45 17.56 2.02
CA LYS A 172 -25.73 17.59 2.74
C LYS A 172 -26.25 19.02 2.95
N ILE A 173 -25.36 19.96 3.27
CA ILE A 173 -25.71 21.37 3.53
C ILE A 173 -26.27 22.04 2.26
N ASP A 174 -25.72 21.70 1.09
CA ASP A 174 -26.20 22.21 -0.20
C ASP A 174 -27.53 21.59 -0.65
N SER A 175 -27.94 20.45 -0.09
CA SER A 175 -29.20 19.77 -0.42
C SER A 175 -30.39 20.19 0.45
N GLU A 176 -30.13 20.71 1.66
CA GLU A 176 -31.17 21.22 2.58
C GLU A 176 -31.49 22.71 2.34
N SER A 177 -30.78 23.38 1.43
CA SER A 177 -30.94 24.79 1.09
C SER A 177 -31.71 25.06 -0.21
N ASN A 178 -32.29 24.02 -0.83
CA ASN A 178 -33.21 24.09 -1.98
C ASN A 178 -34.58 23.51 -1.63
#